data_AF-A0A3E3DI03-F1
#
_entry.id   AF-A0A3E3DI03-F1
#
_cell.length_a   1.000
_cell.length_b   1.000
_cell.length_c   1.000
_cell.angle_alpha   90.00
_cell.angle_beta   90.00
_cell.angle_gamma   90.00
#
_symmetry.space_group_name_H-M   'P 1'
#
loop_
_entity.id
_entity.type
_entity.pdbx_description
1 polymer ?
#
loop_
_entity_poly.entity_id
_entity_poly.type
_entity_poly.pdbx_seq_one_letter_code
_entity_poly.pdbx_strand_id
1 'polypeptide(L)'
;MNSSMKSKFLYINKRSTPFILAYVVFLFNYILNGYEFGATVESVRLTAAALLLFACVQKRRKDSFLYINGFLLICIAIISTLFSDVVNLGESRVFNLIFCMIVFIVLSDTFIEVNSFEKILYFYTNFAFILAAIVLIGYVVGFGVDSYGRASIYYGSFYKDQNYLSAYLMPAFTIKVYRFLIGKRKAFSDLLYPITIILAVLLMGSRGAFVTALLIVCLIILKLILFDSNSTHKFFWIMLVFVAAIVVYAVLSKTPLFQRMTGFSEYGSDVRIRLWTAGLNGFWRHKFIGSGVGAASQFAWQMIGNAVHNSFIELLSDNGLIGVILVFWSFSRIFCARTNHKVLIVAFFTGLFMPLFFLTGYSNMTFWMPMFFLQNFISYLEQKTIMIEDNEMRADK
;
A
#
# COMPACT_ATOMS: atom_id res chain seq x y z
N MET A 1 7.73 -36.68 23.13
CA MET A 1 7.59 -35.98 21.83
C MET A 1 8.41 -36.74 20.79
N ASN A 2 7.77 -37.42 19.83
CA ASN A 2 8.42 -38.37 18.89
C ASN A 2 9.51 -37.70 18.03
N SER A 3 10.62 -38.40 17.76
CA SER A 3 11.77 -37.90 16.98
C SER A 3 11.39 -37.46 15.55
N SER A 4 10.41 -38.12 14.95
CA SER A 4 9.78 -37.76 13.66
C SER A 4 9.04 -36.41 13.68
N MET A 5 8.40 -36.06 14.81
CA MET A 5 7.77 -34.74 14.98
C MET A 5 8.82 -33.65 15.20
N LYS A 6 9.89 -33.92 15.95
CA LYS A 6 11.01 -32.98 16.11
C LYS A 6 11.69 -32.68 14.78
N SER A 7 11.93 -33.67 13.92
CA SER A 7 12.60 -33.46 12.63
C SER A 7 11.74 -32.66 11.65
N LYS A 8 10.42 -32.94 11.55
CA LYS A 8 9.48 -32.13 10.75
C LYS A 8 9.38 -30.69 11.25
N PHE A 9 9.31 -30.49 12.57
CA PHE A 9 9.22 -29.15 13.16
C PHE A 9 10.50 -28.33 12.94
N LEU A 10 11.68 -28.95 13.11
CA LEU A 10 12.98 -28.33 12.79
C LEU A 10 13.14 -28.01 11.30
N TYR A 11 12.66 -28.88 10.41
CA TYR A 11 12.76 -28.70 8.96
C TYR A 11 11.86 -27.56 8.44
N ILE A 12 10.63 -27.47 8.96
CA ILE A 12 9.69 -26.39 8.62
C ILE A 12 10.23 -25.03 9.13
N ASN A 13 10.80 -25.00 10.33
CA ASN A 13 11.35 -23.77 10.93
C ASN A 13 12.64 -23.25 10.22
N LYS A 14 13.42 -24.16 9.59
CA LYS A 14 14.63 -23.80 8.82
C LYS A 14 14.33 -23.12 7.48
N ARG A 15 13.20 -23.43 6.82
CA ARG A 15 12.84 -22.84 5.52
C ARG A 15 12.07 -21.52 5.62
N SER A 16 11.28 -21.34 6.67
CA SER A 16 10.49 -20.12 6.87
C SER A 16 11.33 -18.94 7.36
N THR A 17 12.36 -19.19 8.18
CA THR A 17 13.19 -18.13 8.76
C THR A 17 13.94 -17.30 7.70
N PRO A 18 14.67 -17.88 6.73
CA PRO A 18 15.34 -17.11 5.67
C PRO A 18 14.36 -16.32 4.79
N PHE A 19 13.19 -16.89 4.51
CA PHE A 19 12.14 -16.20 3.75
C PHE A 19 11.59 -14.98 4.50
N ILE A 20 11.28 -15.12 5.80
CA ILE A 20 10.83 -14.00 6.63
C ILE A 20 11.90 -12.91 6.68
N LEU A 21 13.17 -13.28 6.87
CA LEU A 21 14.27 -12.31 6.90
C LEU A 21 14.39 -11.57 5.56
N ALA A 22 14.37 -12.28 4.43
CA ALA A 22 14.40 -11.66 3.11
C ALA A 22 13.19 -10.72 2.88
N TYR A 23 12.00 -11.09 3.37
CA TYR A 23 10.81 -10.27 3.28
C TYR A 23 10.97 -8.98 4.10
N VAL A 24 11.46 -9.09 5.32
CA VAL A 24 11.72 -7.96 6.22
C VAL A 24 12.78 -7.01 5.64
N VAL A 25 13.87 -7.55 5.10
CA VAL A 25 14.92 -6.77 4.43
C VAL A 25 14.38 -6.07 3.19
N PHE A 26 13.55 -6.77 2.39
CA PHE A 26 12.85 -6.15 1.27
C PHE A 26 11.93 -5.01 1.73
N LEU A 27 11.15 -5.18 2.79
CA LEU A 27 10.27 -4.12 3.32
C LEU A 27 11.07 -2.91 3.83
N PHE A 28 12.20 -3.14 4.49
CA PHE A 28 13.11 -2.08 4.93
C PHE A 28 13.60 -1.26 3.72
N ASN A 29 14.15 -1.94 2.72
CA ASN A 29 14.69 -1.32 1.53
C ASN A 29 13.59 -0.76 0.60
N TYR A 30 12.39 -1.33 0.61
CA TYR A 30 11.22 -0.78 -0.08
C TYR A 30 10.86 0.63 0.41
N ILE A 31 11.04 0.91 1.71
CA ILE A 31 10.74 2.24 2.26
C ILE A 31 11.96 3.17 2.20
N LEU A 32 13.12 2.68 2.66
CA LEU A 32 14.37 3.44 2.80
C LEU A 32 15.34 3.21 1.63
N ASN A 33 14.84 2.84 0.45
CA ASN A 33 15.66 2.89 -0.76
C ASN A 33 16.13 4.34 -0.95
N GLY A 34 17.41 4.53 -1.25
CA GLY A 34 18.07 5.85 -1.33
C GLY A 34 17.54 6.80 -2.42
N TYR A 35 16.33 6.59 -2.93
CA TYR A 35 15.64 7.48 -3.86
C TYR A 35 14.58 8.29 -3.13
N GLU A 36 14.47 9.56 -3.52
CA GLU A 36 13.48 10.49 -2.98
C GLU A 36 12.05 9.98 -3.23
N PHE A 37 11.77 9.52 -4.45
CA PHE A 37 10.44 9.10 -4.89
C PHE A 37 10.29 7.58 -4.97
N GLY A 38 9.26 7.05 -4.31
CA GLY A 38 8.81 5.67 -4.50
C GLY A 38 9.84 4.59 -4.12
N ALA A 39 9.63 3.40 -4.69
CA ALA A 39 10.54 2.26 -4.64
C ALA A 39 10.86 1.82 -6.06
N THR A 40 11.82 2.52 -6.69
CA THR A 40 12.26 2.20 -8.05
C THR A 40 12.87 0.81 -8.10
N VAL A 41 12.72 0.11 -9.23
CA VAL A 41 13.26 -1.27 -9.38
C VAL A 41 14.77 -1.29 -9.13
N GLU A 42 15.52 -0.33 -9.66
CA GLU A 42 16.98 -0.21 -9.46
C GLU A 42 17.38 -0.27 -7.98
N SER A 43 16.58 0.38 -7.14
CA SER A 43 16.88 0.56 -5.73
C SER A 43 16.53 -0.64 -4.86
N VAL A 44 15.59 -1.49 -5.32
CA VAL A 44 15.08 -2.65 -4.58
C VAL A 44 15.33 -3.99 -5.26
N ARG A 45 15.91 -4.01 -6.47
CA ARG A 45 16.07 -5.24 -7.27
C ARG A 45 16.80 -6.35 -6.52
N LEU A 46 17.84 -6.02 -5.76
CA LEU A 46 18.64 -7.03 -5.05
C LEU A 46 17.84 -7.67 -3.91
N THR A 47 17.14 -6.87 -3.11
CA THR A 47 16.34 -7.37 -2.00
C THR A 47 15.08 -8.10 -2.50
N ALA A 48 14.47 -7.60 -3.58
CA ALA A 48 13.36 -8.26 -4.26
C ALA A 48 13.78 -9.59 -4.90
N ALA A 49 14.96 -9.66 -5.54
CA ALA A 49 15.50 -10.90 -6.10
C ALA A 49 15.84 -11.92 -5.02
N ALA A 50 16.43 -11.48 -3.89
CA ALA A 50 16.66 -12.36 -2.74
C ALA A 50 15.34 -12.93 -2.20
N LEU A 51 14.32 -12.08 -2.04
CA LEU A 51 12.99 -12.49 -1.62
C LEU A 51 12.35 -13.49 -2.61
N LEU A 52 12.49 -13.25 -3.92
CA LEU A 52 12.06 -14.18 -4.97
C LEU A 52 12.73 -15.55 -4.85
N LEU A 53 14.06 -15.60 -4.66
CA LEU A 53 14.81 -16.85 -4.51
C LEU A 53 14.31 -17.66 -3.33
N PHE A 54 14.10 -17.02 -2.17
CA PHE A 54 13.56 -17.71 -1.00
C PHE A 54 12.07 -18.06 -1.14
N ALA A 55 11.30 -17.31 -1.94
CA ALA A 55 9.92 -17.65 -2.28
C ALA A 55 9.85 -18.93 -3.14
N CYS A 56 10.82 -19.16 -4.03
CA CYS A 56 10.86 -20.36 -4.89
C CYS A 56 10.97 -21.68 -4.13
N VAL A 57 11.51 -21.68 -2.91
CA VAL A 57 11.61 -22.88 -2.07
C VAL A 57 10.44 -23.05 -1.09
N GLN A 58 9.49 -22.10 -1.07
CA GLN A 58 8.27 -22.19 -0.28
C GLN A 58 7.20 -23.03 -0.98
N LYS A 59 6.22 -23.47 -0.20
CA LYS A 59 5.01 -24.10 -0.74
C LYS A 59 4.24 -23.09 -1.60
N ARG A 60 3.64 -23.59 -2.67
CA ARG A 60 2.84 -22.82 -3.63
C ARG A 60 1.35 -23.07 -3.41
N ARG A 61 0.53 -22.03 -3.59
CA ARG A 61 -0.93 -22.15 -3.63
C ARG A 61 -1.40 -22.80 -4.92
N LYS A 62 -0.60 -22.72 -6.00
CA LYS A 62 -0.91 -23.22 -7.35
C LYS A 62 -2.14 -22.55 -7.95
N ASP A 63 -2.20 -21.22 -7.83
CA ASP A 63 -3.29 -20.42 -8.33
C ASP A 63 -3.16 -20.15 -9.83
N SER A 64 -3.69 -21.04 -10.67
CA SER A 64 -3.62 -20.94 -12.15
C SER A 64 -4.16 -19.61 -12.66
N PHE A 65 -5.17 -19.06 -12.00
CA PHE A 65 -5.75 -17.75 -12.30
C PHE A 65 -4.71 -16.63 -12.27
N LEU A 66 -3.91 -16.58 -11.21
CA LEU A 66 -2.87 -15.56 -11.03
C LEU A 66 -1.79 -15.64 -12.10
N TYR A 67 -1.39 -16.87 -12.49
CA TYR A 67 -0.41 -17.08 -13.55
C TYR A 67 -0.92 -16.63 -14.92
N ILE A 68 -2.16 -16.98 -15.27
CA ILE A 68 -2.78 -16.57 -16.53
C ILE A 68 -2.89 -15.05 -16.57
N ASN A 69 -3.44 -14.44 -15.53
CA ASN A 69 -3.61 -12.98 -15.48
C ASN A 69 -2.26 -12.25 -15.52
N GLY A 70 -1.27 -12.72 -14.75
CA GLY A 70 0.07 -12.17 -14.75
C GLY A 70 0.77 -12.28 -16.11
N PHE A 71 0.60 -13.39 -16.82
CA PHE A 71 1.09 -13.57 -18.18
C PHE A 71 0.43 -12.58 -19.15
N LEU A 72 -0.90 -12.45 -19.10
CA LEU A 72 -1.64 -11.50 -19.94
C LEU A 72 -1.22 -10.04 -19.66
N LEU A 73 -0.95 -9.70 -18.39
CA LEU A 73 -0.43 -8.39 -17.98
C LEU A 73 0.95 -8.09 -18.58
N ILE A 74 1.84 -9.09 -18.63
CA ILE A 74 3.15 -8.96 -19.28
C ILE A 74 2.98 -8.81 -20.79
N CYS A 75 2.13 -9.62 -21.42
CA CYS A 75 1.86 -9.54 -22.85
C CYS A 75 1.32 -8.17 -23.24
N ILE A 76 0.32 -7.63 -22.52
CA ILE A 76 -0.24 -6.32 -22.84
C ILE A 76 0.78 -5.19 -22.63
N ALA A 77 1.63 -5.27 -21.60
CA ALA A 77 2.68 -4.28 -21.38
C ALA A 77 3.70 -4.25 -22.54
N ILE A 78 4.10 -5.43 -23.03
CA ILE A 78 5.00 -5.55 -24.18
C ILE A 78 4.32 -5.05 -25.45
N ILE A 79 3.10 -5.52 -25.75
CA ILE A 79 2.35 -5.12 -26.94
C ILE A 79 2.15 -3.60 -26.94
N SER A 80 1.66 -3.05 -25.84
CA SER A 80 1.46 -1.60 -25.70
C SER A 80 2.74 -0.80 -26.01
N THR A 81 3.88 -1.28 -25.51
CA THR A 81 5.17 -0.59 -25.72
C THR A 81 5.69 -0.76 -27.15
N LEU A 82 5.51 -1.93 -27.77
CA LEU A 82 5.93 -2.18 -29.15
C LEU A 82 5.12 -1.36 -30.16
N PHE A 83 3.84 -1.11 -29.89
CA PHE A 83 2.94 -0.33 -30.75
C PHE A 83 2.87 1.15 -30.35
N SER A 84 3.71 1.60 -29.43
CA SER A 84 3.73 2.98 -28.96
C SER A 84 4.30 3.95 -30.00
N ASP A 85 3.64 5.09 -30.19
CA ASP A 85 4.11 6.26 -30.92
C ASP A 85 4.84 7.28 -30.02
N VAL A 86 4.99 6.98 -28.71
CA VAL A 86 5.43 7.94 -27.68
C VAL A 86 6.72 7.51 -27.01
N VAL A 87 6.86 6.22 -26.75
CA VAL A 87 8.02 5.62 -26.10
C VAL A 87 8.50 4.42 -26.93
N ASN A 88 9.80 4.28 -27.06
CA ASN A 88 10.42 3.10 -27.66
C ASN A 88 10.89 2.15 -26.55
N LEU A 89 11.28 0.90 -26.89
CA LEU A 89 11.68 -0.09 -25.88
C LEU A 89 12.84 0.38 -24.99
N GLY A 90 13.79 1.15 -25.55
CA GLY A 90 14.96 1.65 -24.84
C GLY A 90 14.65 2.75 -23.81
N GLU A 91 13.66 3.59 -24.08
CA GLU A 91 13.21 4.67 -23.16
C GLU A 91 12.08 4.21 -22.23
N SER A 92 11.37 3.13 -22.59
CA SER A 92 10.26 2.61 -21.81
C SER A 92 10.69 2.02 -20.47
N ARG A 93 9.75 1.98 -19.52
CA ARG A 93 9.92 1.28 -18.22
C ARG A 93 9.39 -0.16 -18.26
N VAL A 94 9.27 -0.76 -19.45
CA VAL A 94 8.61 -2.06 -19.65
C VAL A 94 9.30 -3.18 -18.88
N PHE A 95 10.64 -3.24 -18.88
CA PHE A 95 11.38 -4.29 -18.17
C PHE A 95 11.26 -4.17 -16.65
N ASN A 96 11.18 -2.93 -16.13
CA ASN A 96 10.91 -2.69 -14.71
C ASN A 96 9.51 -3.20 -14.33
N LEU A 97 8.52 -2.90 -15.17
CA LEU A 97 7.15 -3.36 -14.96
C LEU A 97 7.06 -4.90 -15.01
N ILE A 98 7.72 -5.55 -15.97
CA ILE A 98 7.78 -7.02 -16.07
C ILE A 98 8.40 -7.63 -14.81
N PHE A 99 9.52 -7.07 -14.32
CA PHE A 99 10.14 -7.52 -13.07
C PHE A 99 9.16 -7.39 -11.89
N CYS A 100 8.47 -6.27 -11.76
CA CYS A 100 7.45 -6.07 -10.74
C CYS A 100 6.28 -7.07 -10.84
N MET A 101 5.81 -7.38 -12.05
CA MET A 101 4.77 -8.39 -12.29
C MET A 101 5.24 -9.79 -11.90
N ILE A 102 6.49 -10.17 -12.22
CA ILE A 102 7.07 -11.45 -11.80
C ILE A 102 7.11 -11.55 -10.26
N VAL A 103 7.57 -10.49 -9.59
CA VAL A 103 7.55 -10.42 -8.11
C VAL A 103 6.13 -10.56 -7.58
N PHE A 104 5.17 -9.85 -8.16
CA PHE A 104 3.77 -9.95 -7.77
C PHE A 104 3.22 -11.37 -7.91
N ILE A 105 3.40 -12.03 -9.06
CA ILE A 105 2.91 -13.39 -9.33
C ILE A 105 3.55 -14.37 -8.33
N VAL A 106 4.88 -14.34 -8.20
CA VAL A 106 5.60 -15.28 -7.35
C VAL A 106 5.25 -15.10 -5.87
N LEU A 107 5.18 -13.86 -5.37
CA LEU A 107 4.87 -13.62 -3.96
C LEU A 107 3.39 -13.80 -3.65
N SER A 108 2.50 -13.54 -4.60
CA SER A 108 1.06 -13.78 -4.44
C SER A 108 0.66 -15.26 -4.64
N ASP A 109 1.55 -16.13 -5.11
CA ASP A 109 1.32 -17.59 -5.09
C ASP A 109 2.03 -18.29 -3.91
N THR A 110 2.94 -17.60 -3.23
CA THR A 110 3.65 -18.15 -2.09
C THR A 110 2.70 -18.41 -0.92
N PHE A 111 2.66 -19.65 -0.42
CA PHE A 111 1.96 -19.98 0.82
C PHE A 111 2.82 -19.51 2.00
N ILE A 112 2.29 -18.57 2.78
CA ILE A 112 2.91 -18.07 4.01
C ILE A 112 2.08 -18.52 5.19
N GLU A 113 2.69 -19.28 6.10
CA GLU A 113 2.07 -19.71 7.35
C GLU A 113 1.67 -18.51 8.22
N VAL A 114 0.56 -18.63 8.94
CA VAL A 114 0.00 -17.59 9.83
C VAL A 114 1.08 -16.98 10.74
N ASN A 115 1.84 -17.79 11.47
CA ASN A 115 2.89 -17.33 12.37
C ASN A 115 4.02 -16.55 11.65
N SER A 116 4.33 -16.94 10.42
CA SER A 116 5.36 -16.28 9.61
C SER A 116 4.88 -14.91 9.13
N PHE A 117 3.62 -14.83 8.68
CA PHE A 117 3.04 -13.58 8.23
C PHE A 117 2.76 -12.61 9.38
N GLU A 118 2.38 -13.10 10.57
CA GLU A 118 2.25 -12.27 11.78
C GLU A 118 3.58 -11.59 12.14
N LYS A 119 4.73 -12.27 11.99
CA LYS A 119 6.05 -11.65 12.18
C LYS A 119 6.34 -10.55 11.16
N ILE A 120 5.97 -10.77 9.88
CA ILE A 120 6.11 -9.77 8.82
C ILE A 120 5.24 -8.53 9.11
N LEU A 121 3.97 -8.74 9.48
CA LEU A 121 3.06 -7.67 9.88
C LEU A 121 3.54 -6.93 11.13
N TYR A 122 4.05 -7.67 12.12
CA TYR A 122 4.63 -7.10 13.34
C TYR A 122 5.81 -6.20 12.98
N PHE A 123 6.76 -6.69 12.17
CA PHE A 123 7.87 -5.88 11.70
C PHE A 123 7.38 -4.62 10.98
N TYR A 124 6.49 -4.77 9.98
CA TYR A 124 6.01 -3.64 9.18
C TYR A 124 5.32 -2.57 10.03
N THR A 125 4.45 -2.98 10.96
CA THR A 125 3.73 -2.04 11.84
C THR A 125 4.65 -1.31 12.83
N ASN A 126 5.63 -2.01 13.42
CA ASN A 126 6.63 -1.38 14.28
C ASN A 126 7.56 -0.46 13.49
N PHE A 127 7.97 -0.88 12.28
CA PHE A 127 8.84 -0.09 11.44
C PHE A 127 8.15 1.21 10.99
N ALA A 128 6.89 1.15 10.56
CA ALA A 128 6.10 2.33 10.25
C ALA A 128 5.96 3.29 11.45
N PHE A 129 5.76 2.75 12.66
CA PHE A 129 5.74 3.56 13.88
C PHE A 129 7.08 4.25 14.15
N ILE A 130 8.21 3.52 14.02
CA ILE A 130 9.55 4.08 14.19
C ILE A 130 9.79 5.21 13.18
N LEU A 131 9.42 5.02 11.91
CA LEU A 131 9.55 6.04 10.87
C LEU A 131 8.71 7.28 11.21
N ALA A 132 7.46 7.10 11.66
CA ALA A 132 6.62 8.20 12.11
C ALA A 132 7.24 8.96 13.29
N ALA A 133 7.77 8.23 14.28
CA ALA A 133 8.44 8.82 15.43
C ALA A 133 9.69 9.62 15.03
N ILE A 134 10.50 9.10 14.08
CA ILE A 134 11.66 9.81 13.53
C ILE A 134 11.22 11.14 12.89
N VAL A 135 10.13 11.16 12.12
CA VAL A 135 9.61 12.40 11.52
C VAL A 135 9.20 13.41 12.60
N LEU A 136 8.50 12.97 13.65
CA LEU A 136 8.10 13.85 14.76
C LEU A 136 9.31 14.42 15.51
N ILE A 137 10.27 13.57 15.87
CA ILE A 137 11.49 13.96 16.58
C ILE A 137 12.33 14.90 15.71
N GLY A 138 12.49 14.57 14.42
CA GLY A 138 13.18 15.40 13.46
C GLY A 138 12.58 16.80 13.39
N TYR A 139 11.25 16.91 13.27
CA TYR A 139 10.58 18.20 13.27
C TYR A 139 10.83 19.01 14.54
N VAL A 140 10.74 18.41 15.72
CA VAL A 140 10.99 19.09 17.01
C VAL A 140 12.43 19.62 17.11
N VAL A 141 13.40 18.86 16.60
CA VAL A 141 14.83 19.23 16.60
C VAL A 141 15.19 20.15 15.42
N GLY A 142 14.25 20.43 14.51
CA GLY A 142 14.49 21.24 13.30
C GLY A 142 15.24 20.50 12.19
N PHE A 143 15.26 19.17 12.23
CA PHE A 143 15.94 18.31 11.27
C PHE A 143 14.96 17.61 10.32
N GLY A 144 15.28 17.57 9.01
CA GLY A 144 14.42 16.96 8.00
C GLY A 144 13.17 17.78 7.64
N VAL A 145 13.19 19.09 7.90
CA VAL A 145 12.13 20.03 7.54
C VAL A 145 12.51 20.75 6.23
N ASP A 146 11.63 20.70 5.22
CA ASP A 146 11.86 21.37 3.94
C ASP A 146 11.57 22.89 4.02
N SER A 147 11.85 23.61 2.93
CA SER A 147 11.61 25.07 2.84
C SER A 147 10.14 25.48 2.97
N TYR A 148 9.21 24.53 2.85
CA TYR A 148 7.77 24.73 3.03
C TYR A 148 7.28 24.33 4.43
N GLY A 149 8.20 24.00 5.35
CA GLY A 149 7.89 23.60 6.72
C GLY A 149 7.40 22.15 6.85
N ARG A 150 7.60 21.31 5.84
CA ARG A 150 7.14 19.91 5.83
C ARG A 150 8.26 19.00 6.31
N ALA A 151 7.92 18.12 7.25
CA ALA A 151 8.87 17.17 7.82
C ALA A 151 8.96 15.89 6.98
N SER A 152 10.15 15.29 6.92
CA SER A 152 10.36 13.94 6.39
C SER A 152 11.59 13.29 7.02
N ILE A 153 11.91 12.09 6.56
CA ILE A 153 13.18 11.44 6.88
C ILE A 153 14.27 12.03 5.99
N TYR A 154 15.30 12.54 6.64
CA TYR A 154 16.50 13.08 6.03
C TYR A 154 17.73 12.41 6.65
N TYR A 155 18.70 11.98 5.84
CA TYR A 155 20.00 11.54 6.34
C TYR A 155 21.08 11.74 5.27
N GLY A 156 22.19 12.38 5.63
CA GLY A 156 23.22 12.75 4.66
C GLY A 156 22.65 13.64 3.55
N SER A 157 22.75 13.20 2.30
CA SER A 157 22.15 13.87 1.13
C SER A 157 20.76 13.34 0.76
N PHE A 158 20.26 12.32 1.46
CA PHE A 158 19.00 11.67 1.13
C PHE A 158 17.83 12.35 1.85
N TYR A 159 16.82 12.75 1.08
CA TYR A 159 15.52 13.20 1.55
C TYR A 159 14.44 12.30 0.97
N LYS A 160 13.60 11.69 1.80
CA LYS A 160 12.44 10.93 1.29
C LYS A 160 11.29 11.89 1.00
N ASP A 161 10.66 11.80 -0.16
CA ASP A 161 9.44 12.58 -0.42
C ASP A 161 8.35 12.22 0.60
N GLN A 162 7.68 13.25 1.10
CA GLN A 162 6.76 13.12 2.23
C GLN A 162 5.45 12.43 1.83
N ASN A 163 5.05 12.51 0.56
CA ASN A 163 3.86 11.82 0.06
C ASN A 163 4.10 10.31 -0.05
N TYR A 164 5.27 9.90 -0.55
CA TYR A 164 5.64 8.49 -0.59
C TYR A 164 5.84 7.90 0.81
N LEU A 165 6.58 8.60 1.68
CA LEU A 165 6.79 8.13 3.04
C LEU A 165 5.47 7.96 3.79
N SER A 166 4.59 8.96 3.74
CA SER A 166 3.27 8.90 4.38
C SER A 166 2.38 7.78 3.82
N ALA A 167 2.43 7.50 2.51
CA ALA A 167 1.73 6.38 1.91
C ALA A 167 2.16 5.03 2.50
N TYR A 168 3.45 4.85 2.77
CA TYR A 168 3.97 3.63 3.40
C TYR A 168 3.54 3.45 4.86
N LEU A 169 3.04 4.48 5.53
CA LEU A 169 2.55 4.37 6.91
C LEU A 169 1.08 3.93 6.99
N MET A 170 0.30 4.15 5.93
CA MET A 170 -1.16 3.94 5.93
C MET A 170 -1.62 2.50 6.17
N PRO A 171 -0.92 1.45 5.67
CA PRO A 171 -1.33 0.08 5.97
C PRO A 171 -1.13 -0.27 7.45
N ALA A 172 -0.07 0.26 8.09
CA ALA A 172 0.16 0.09 9.52
C ALA A 172 -0.87 0.84 10.37
N PHE A 173 -1.20 2.08 9.97
CA PHE A 173 -2.28 2.86 10.58
C PHE A 173 -3.60 2.07 10.55
N THR A 174 -3.95 1.50 9.40
CA THR A 174 -5.17 0.70 9.24
C THR A 174 -5.25 -0.46 10.22
N ILE A 175 -4.20 -1.29 10.29
CA ILE A 175 -4.16 -2.46 11.17
C ILE A 175 -4.36 -2.04 12.63
N LYS A 176 -3.69 -0.96 13.05
CA LYS A 176 -3.69 -0.50 14.43
C LYS A 176 -5.01 0.15 14.83
N VAL A 177 -5.58 1.00 13.97
CA VAL A 177 -6.92 1.59 14.19
C VAL A 177 -7.99 0.50 14.28
N TYR A 178 -7.96 -0.48 13.37
CA TYR A 178 -8.92 -1.59 13.41
C TYR A 178 -8.81 -2.38 14.72
N ARG A 179 -7.58 -2.70 15.16
CA ARG A 179 -7.34 -3.40 16.43
C ARG A 179 -7.80 -2.59 17.64
N PHE A 180 -7.59 -1.27 17.66
CA PHE A 180 -8.02 -0.41 18.76
C PHE A 180 -9.55 -0.29 18.86
N LEU A 181 -10.23 -0.13 17.72
CA LEU A 181 -11.68 0.09 17.68
C LEU A 181 -12.48 -1.21 17.80
N ILE A 182 -12.07 -2.28 17.11
CA ILE A 182 -12.84 -3.53 17.00
C ILE A 182 -12.16 -4.72 17.72
N GLY A 183 -10.87 -4.64 18.01
CA GLY A 183 -10.13 -5.74 18.63
C GLY A 183 -10.63 -6.08 20.04
N LYS A 184 -10.74 -7.38 20.34
CA LYS A 184 -11.16 -7.89 21.66
C LYS A 184 -10.16 -7.54 22.78
N ARG A 185 -8.87 -7.47 22.45
CA ARG A 185 -7.78 -7.09 23.37
C ARG A 185 -7.08 -5.87 22.83
N LYS A 186 -7.05 -4.79 23.63
CA LYS A 186 -6.47 -3.50 23.24
C LYS A 186 -5.12 -3.34 23.96
N ALA A 187 -4.04 -3.30 23.20
CA ALA A 187 -2.74 -2.89 23.73
C ALA A 187 -2.60 -1.37 23.67
N PHE A 188 -1.82 -0.77 24.56
CA PHE A 188 -1.49 0.65 24.49
C PHE A 188 -0.90 1.04 23.12
N SER A 189 -0.11 0.14 22.51
CA SER A 189 0.44 0.33 21.15
C SER A 189 -0.62 0.40 20.05
N ASP A 190 -1.82 -0.15 20.27
CA ASP A 190 -2.92 -0.05 19.30
C ASP A 190 -3.53 1.36 19.29
N LEU A 191 -3.35 2.15 20.35
CA LEU A 191 -3.71 3.58 20.41
C LEU A 191 -2.53 4.50 20.04
N LEU A 192 -1.35 4.23 20.57
CA LEU A 192 -0.18 5.09 20.39
C LEU A 192 0.24 5.16 18.91
N TYR A 193 0.27 4.03 18.20
CA TYR A 193 0.81 4.01 16.83
C TYR A 193 -0.03 4.85 15.85
N PRO A 194 -1.37 4.73 15.81
CA PRO A 194 -2.19 5.58 14.96
C PRO A 194 -2.02 7.07 15.25
N ILE A 195 -1.93 7.47 16.53
CA ILE A 195 -1.72 8.86 16.93
C ILE A 195 -0.38 9.39 16.40
N THR A 196 0.70 8.63 16.61
CA THR A 196 2.03 9.01 16.11
C THR A 196 2.04 9.11 14.58
N ILE A 197 1.42 8.15 13.88
CA ILE A 197 1.35 8.15 12.43
C ILE A 197 0.54 9.34 11.90
N ILE A 198 -0.63 9.65 12.47
CA ILE A 198 -1.45 10.77 11.97
C ILE A 198 -0.76 12.12 12.22
N LEU A 199 -0.09 12.28 13.37
CA LEU A 199 0.69 13.49 13.64
C LEU A 199 1.85 13.63 12.63
N ALA A 200 2.56 12.53 12.32
CA ALA A 200 3.62 12.56 11.31
C ALA A 200 3.06 12.89 9.91
N VAL A 201 1.88 12.37 9.54
CA VAL A 201 1.20 12.70 8.27
C VAL A 201 0.84 14.19 8.18
N LEU A 202 0.39 14.79 9.28
CA LEU A 202 0.11 16.23 9.35
C LEU A 202 1.40 17.04 9.13
N LEU A 203 2.50 16.69 9.80
CA LEU A 203 3.79 17.37 9.61
C LEU A 203 4.38 17.17 8.21
N MET A 204 4.17 15.99 7.60
CA MET A 204 4.55 15.70 6.22
C MET A 204 3.76 16.54 5.18
N GLY A 205 2.63 17.14 5.58
CA GLY A 205 1.80 17.94 4.68
C GLY A 205 1.20 17.13 3.52
N SER A 206 1.03 15.81 3.68
CA SER A 206 0.51 14.89 2.66
C SER A 206 -1.01 14.81 2.69
N ARG A 207 -1.68 15.54 1.78
CA ARG A 207 -3.14 15.52 1.61
C ARG A 207 -3.67 14.13 1.29
N GLY A 208 -2.98 13.40 0.41
CA GLY A 208 -3.39 12.06 -0.03
C GLY A 208 -3.42 11.05 1.12
N ALA A 209 -2.39 11.04 1.97
CA ALA A 209 -2.36 10.19 3.16
C ALA A 209 -3.37 10.63 4.23
N PHE A 210 -3.59 11.94 4.39
CA PHE A 210 -4.61 12.45 5.31
C PHE A 210 -6.03 12.00 4.91
N VAL A 211 -6.41 12.18 3.63
CA VAL A 211 -7.69 11.69 3.09
C VAL A 211 -7.80 10.17 3.23
N THR A 212 -6.71 9.44 2.99
CA THR A 212 -6.66 7.98 3.18
C THR A 212 -6.96 7.58 4.63
N ALA A 213 -6.33 8.26 5.61
CA ALA A 213 -6.57 8.00 7.02
C ALA A 213 -8.03 8.29 7.42
N LEU A 214 -8.62 9.38 6.91
CA LEU A 214 -10.03 9.70 7.12
C LEU A 214 -10.93 8.60 6.57
N LEU A 215 -10.72 8.16 5.33
CA LEU A 215 -11.49 7.09 4.71
C LEU A 215 -11.39 5.78 5.49
N ILE A 216 -10.19 5.41 5.97
CA ILE A 216 -10.00 4.22 6.82
C ILE A 216 -10.82 4.32 8.10
N VAL A 217 -10.75 5.45 8.81
CA VAL A 217 -11.52 5.68 10.04
C VAL A 217 -13.02 5.65 9.75
N CYS A 218 -13.47 6.30 8.69
CA CYS A 218 -14.88 6.28 8.25
C CYS A 218 -15.36 4.86 7.96
N LEU A 219 -14.61 4.05 7.20
CA LEU A 219 -14.98 2.67 6.89
C LEU A 219 -15.11 1.80 8.16
N ILE A 220 -14.20 1.98 9.12
CA ILE A 220 -14.19 1.21 10.37
C ILE A 220 -15.34 1.66 11.29
N ILE A 221 -15.58 2.96 11.41
CA ILE A 221 -16.70 3.50 12.20
C ILE A 221 -18.04 3.15 11.57
N LEU A 222 -18.18 3.22 10.24
CA LEU A 222 -19.38 2.79 9.53
C LEU A 222 -19.72 1.34 9.84
N LYS A 223 -18.72 0.46 9.98
CA LYS A 223 -18.97 -0.91 10.46
C LYS A 223 -19.60 -0.92 11.85
N LEU A 224 -19.06 -0.14 12.79
CA LEU A 224 -19.57 -0.04 14.15
C LEU A 224 -20.99 0.55 14.19
N ILE A 225 -21.32 1.49 13.30
CA ILE A 225 -22.66 2.09 13.25
C ILE A 225 -23.67 1.16 12.56
N LEU A 226 -23.32 0.59 11.41
CA LEU A 226 -24.28 -0.14 10.59
C LEU A 226 -24.57 -1.54 11.13
N PHE A 227 -23.55 -2.24 11.63
CA PHE A 227 -23.67 -3.65 12.04
C PHE A 227 -23.87 -3.85 13.54
N ASP A 228 -23.90 -2.78 14.33
CA ASP A 228 -24.36 -2.90 15.72
C ASP A 228 -25.88 -3.06 15.77
N SER A 229 -26.38 -3.89 16.66
CA SER A 229 -27.81 -4.02 16.93
C SER A 229 -28.32 -2.95 17.89
N ASN A 230 -27.44 -2.32 18.68
CA ASN A 230 -27.78 -1.36 19.72
C ASN A 230 -27.83 0.08 19.21
N SER A 231 -29.03 0.68 19.14
CA SER A 231 -29.24 2.06 18.68
C SER A 231 -28.52 3.12 19.51
N THR A 232 -28.37 2.90 20.82
CA THR A 232 -27.67 3.84 21.72
C THR A 232 -26.18 3.88 21.41
N HIS A 233 -25.56 2.73 21.14
CA HIS A 233 -24.15 2.69 20.76
C HIS A 233 -23.91 3.33 19.39
N LYS A 234 -24.83 3.15 18.43
CA LYS A 234 -24.79 3.88 17.15
C LYS A 234 -24.82 5.39 17.36
N PHE A 235 -25.77 5.88 18.15
CA PHE A 235 -25.88 7.31 18.47
C PHE A 235 -24.61 7.83 19.13
N PHE A 236 -24.03 7.08 20.07
CA PHE A 236 -22.76 7.41 20.70
C PHE A 236 -21.62 7.57 19.67
N TRP A 237 -21.46 6.64 18.73
CA TRP A 237 -20.42 6.77 17.69
C TRP A 237 -20.64 7.96 16.77
N ILE A 238 -21.89 8.24 16.39
CA ILE A 238 -22.23 9.41 15.57
C ILE A 238 -21.87 10.70 16.32
N MET A 239 -22.24 10.80 17.61
CA MET A 239 -21.89 11.95 18.45
C MET A 239 -20.39 12.08 18.66
N LEU A 240 -19.67 10.97 18.87
CA LEU A 240 -18.22 11.00 19.00
C LEU A 240 -17.55 11.54 17.75
N VAL A 241 -17.98 11.11 16.55
CA VAL A 241 -17.46 11.64 15.28
C VAL A 241 -17.75 13.12 15.14
N PHE A 242 -18.98 13.55 15.47
CA PHE A 242 -19.38 14.95 15.39
C PHE A 242 -18.55 15.85 16.32
N VAL A 243 -18.40 15.44 17.58
CA VAL A 243 -17.57 16.14 18.57
C VAL A 243 -16.10 16.15 18.14
N ALA A 244 -15.57 15.02 17.68
CA ALA A 244 -14.18 14.96 17.19
C ALA A 244 -13.95 15.91 16.01
N ALA A 245 -14.88 15.99 15.06
CA ALA A 245 -14.79 16.93 13.94
C ALA A 245 -14.79 18.39 14.41
N ILE A 246 -15.66 18.75 15.35
CA ILE A 246 -15.71 20.10 15.93
C ILE A 246 -14.39 20.43 16.65
N VAL A 247 -13.89 19.52 17.49
CA VAL A 247 -12.64 19.73 18.24
C VAL A 247 -11.46 19.89 17.27
N VAL A 248 -11.35 19.01 16.28
CA VAL A 248 -10.29 19.09 15.26
C VAL A 248 -10.36 20.41 14.52
N TYR A 249 -11.55 20.86 14.10
CA TYR A 249 -11.72 22.14 13.42
C TYR A 249 -11.37 23.31 14.35
N ALA A 250 -11.87 23.34 15.58
CA ALA A 250 -11.63 24.42 16.53
C ALA A 250 -10.13 24.57 16.86
N VAL A 251 -9.42 23.45 17.02
CA VAL A 251 -7.99 23.45 17.39
C VAL A 251 -7.11 23.73 16.18
N LEU A 252 -7.40 23.14 15.01
CA LEU A 252 -6.47 23.14 13.88
C LEU A 252 -6.80 24.17 12.80
N SER A 253 -8.02 24.72 12.71
CA SER A 253 -8.47 25.59 11.60
C SER A 253 -7.54 26.76 11.29
N LYS A 254 -6.88 27.31 12.32
CA LYS A 254 -5.99 28.47 12.19
C LYS A 254 -4.54 28.10 11.84
N THR A 255 -4.21 26.81 11.82
CA THR A 255 -2.84 26.37 11.52
C THR A 255 -2.59 26.38 10.00
N PRO A 256 -1.39 26.80 9.54
CA PRO A 256 -1.03 26.73 8.12
C PRO A 256 -1.13 25.30 7.55
N LEU A 257 -0.83 24.30 8.38
CA LEU A 257 -0.96 22.89 8.01
C LEU A 257 -2.41 22.51 7.74
N PHE A 258 -3.37 22.91 8.58
CA PHE A 258 -4.78 22.62 8.35
C PHE A 258 -5.31 23.34 7.11
N GLN A 259 -4.95 24.61 6.92
CA GLN A 259 -5.28 25.36 5.71
C GLN A 259 -4.70 24.68 4.47
N ARG A 260 -3.47 24.19 4.54
CA ARG A 260 -2.88 23.38 3.46
C ARG A 260 -3.67 22.10 3.22
N MET A 261 -4.12 21.39 4.25
CA MET A 261 -4.88 20.14 4.09
C MET A 261 -6.31 20.34 3.57
N THR A 262 -6.92 21.51 3.82
CA THR A 262 -8.35 21.77 3.58
C THR A 262 -8.64 22.89 2.58
N GLY A 263 -7.62 23.57 2.05
CA GLY A 263 -7.79 24.66 1.09
C GLY A 263 -8.22 24.17 -0.30
N PHE A 264 -9.35 24.68 -0.79
CA PHE A 264 -9.95 24.34 -2.08
C PHE A 264 -9.89 25.44 -3.16
N SER A 265 -9.27 26.59 -2.87
CA SER A 265 -9.41 27.81 -3.67
C SER A 265 -8.62 27.87 -4.99
N GLU A 266 -7.83 26.85 -5.35
CA GLU A 266 -6.94 26.90 -6.53
C GLU A 266 -7.08 25.71 -7.50
N TYR A 267 -8.13 24.87 -7.35
CA TYR A 267 -8.23 23.60 -8.09
C TYR A 267 -8.29 23.75 -9.62
N GLY A 268 -8.90 24.82 -10.16
CA GLY A 268 -9.02 25.03 -11.61
C GLY A 268 -7.70 25.30 -12.35
N SER A 269 -6.66 25.74 -11.64
CA SER A 269 -5.29 25.97 -12.13
C SER A 269 -4.28 24.97 -11.54
N ASP A 270 -4.75 23.98 -10.78
CA ASP A 270 -3.90 23.04 -10.05
C ASP A 270 -3.02 22.26 -11.04
N VAL A 271 -1.72 22.32 -10.80
CA VAL A 271 -0.69 21.60 -11.56
C VAL A 271 -1.06 20.12 -11.67
N ARG A 272 -1.67 19.51 -10.65
CA ARG A 272 -2.10 18.10 -10.69
C ARG A 272 -3.16 17.82 -11.74
N ILE A 273 -4.19 18.67 -11.88
CA ILE A 273 -5.24 18.46 -12.89
C ILE A 273 -4.64 18.57 -14.30
N ARG A 274 -3.72 19.52 -14.51
CA ARG A 274 -3.02 19.65 -15.80
C ARG A 274 -2.12 18.45 -16.08
N LEU A 275 -1.39 17.95 -15.08
CA LEU A 275 -0.58 16.73 -15.20
C LEU A 275 -1.44 15.51 -15.52
N TRP A 276 -2.57 15.35 -14.85
CA TRP A 276 -3.51 14.25 -15.08
C TRP A 276 -4.13 14.31 -16.47
N THR A 277 -4.56 15.50 -16.89
CA THR A 277 -5.07 15.73 -18.25
C THR A 277 -4.00 15.41 -19.29
N ALA A 278 -2.76 15.85 -19.08
CA ALA A 278 -1.65 15.53 -19.96
C ALA A 278 -1.37 14.02 -20.02
N GLY A 279 -1.30 13.35 -18.88
CA GLY A 279 -1.10 11.90 -18.83
C GLY A 279 -2.20 11.12 -19.56
N LEU A 280 -3.46 11.54 -19.41
CA LEU A 280 -4.62 10.93 -20.09
C LEU A 280 -4.58 11.06 -21.62
N ASN A 281 -3.76 11.94 -22.19
CA ASN A 281 -3.60 12.00 -23.64
C ASN A 281 -3.08 10.68 -24.22
N GLY A 282 -2.26 9.93 -23.48
CA GLY A 282 -1.84 8.59 -23.89
C GLY A 282 -3.04 7.65 -24.04
N PHE A 283 -3.92 7.61 -23.03
CA PHE A 283 -5.14 6.83 -23.11
C PHE A 283 -6.02 7.22 -24.31
N TRP A 284 -6.18 8.53 -24.58
CA TRP A 284 -7.03 8.97 -25.70
C TRP A 284 -6.50 8.59 -27.08
N ARG A 285 -5.17 8.46 -27.23
CA ARG A 285 -4.54 7.99 -28.47
C ARG A 285 -4.72 6.49 -28.67
N HIS A 286 -4.46 5.69 -27.63
CA HIS A 286 -4.49 4.22 -27.72
C HIS A 286 -5.34 3.61 -26.61
N LYS A 287 -6.67 3.78 -26.71
CA LYS A 287 -7.64 3.45 -25.64
C LYS A 287 -7.58 2.00 -25.16
N PHE A 288 -7.38 1.04 -26.06
CA PHE A 288 -7.51 -0.38 -25.73
C PHE A 288 -6.23 -0.99 -25.20
N ILE A 289 -5.12 -0.80 -25.93
CA ILE A 289 -3.83 -1.42 -25.62
C ILE A 289 -2.88 -0.51 -24.83
N GLY A 290 -3.11 0.80 -24.82
CA GLY A 290 -2.23 1.78 -24.19
C GLY A 290 -1.18 2.36 -25.14
N SER A 291 -0.51 3.42 -24.68
CA SER A 291 0.54 4.14 -25.40
C SER A 291 1.96 3.70 -25.01
N GLY A 292 2.12 2.54 -24.39
CA GLY A 292 3.40 2.02 -23.92
C GLY A 292 3.78 2.41 -22.49
N VAL A 293 4.59 1.57 -21.86
CA VAL A 293 4.94 1.70 -20.44
C VAL A 293 5.87 2.91 -20.22
N GLY A 294 5.38 3.91 -19.49
CA GLY A 294 6.05 5.19 -19.29
C GLY A 294 5.40 6.37 -20.02
N ALA A 295 4.46 6.12 -20.94
CA ALA A 295 3.88 7.16 -21.79
C ALA A 295 3.13 8.23 -20.99
N ALA A 296 2.38 7.86 -19.94
CA ALA A 296 1.66 8.84 -19.12
C ALA A 296 2.59 9.92 -18.55
N SER A 297 3.74 9.47 -18.00
CA SER A 297 4.74 10.37 -17.44
C SER A 297 5.45 11.16 -18.55
N GLN A 298 5.70 10.57 -19.71
CA GLN A 298 6.31 11.27 -20.85
C GLN A 298 5.43 12.43 -21.34
N PHE A 299 4.13 12.22 -21.49
CA PHE A 299 3.20 13.30 -21.85
C PHE A 299 3.17 14.42 -20.80
N ALA A 300 3.09 14.05 -19.52
CA ALA A 300 3.10 15.02 -18.43
C ALA A 300 4.41 15.84 -18.39
N TRP A 301 5.55 15.21 -18.63
CA TRP A 301 6.85 15.87 -18.70
C TRP A 301 6.94 16.84 -19.88
N GLN A 302 6.52 16.42 -21.08
CA GLN A 302 6.57 17.27 -22.27
C GLN A 302 5.65 18.49 -22.18
N MET A 303 4.47 18.34 -21.56
CA MET A 303 3.47 19.41 -21.53
C MET A 303 3.62 20.35 -20.32
N ILE A 304 4.01 19.81 -19.16
CA ILE A 304 3.95 20.54 -17.87
C ILE A 304 5.29 20.49 -17.12
N GLY A 305 6.24 19.64 -17.51
CA GLY A 305 7.56 19.54 -16.87
C GLY A 305 7.55 18.77 -15.54
N ASN A 306 6.66 17.79 -15.38
CA ASN A 306 6.65 16.90 -14.21
C ASN A 306 5.99 15.55 -14.53
N ALA A 307 6.17 14.54 -13.67
CA ALA A 307 5.48 13.27 -13.78
C ALA A 307 3.97 13.39 -13.46
N VAL A 308 3.17 12.40 -13.86
CA VAL A 308 1.70 12.46 -13.73
C VAL A 308 1.18 12.44 -12.29
N HIS A 309 1.96 11.93 -11.32
CA HIS A 309 1.59 11.84 -9.90
C HIS A 309 0.24 11.12 -9.66
N ASN A 310 -0.05 10.09 -10.48
CA ASN A 310 -1.21 9.22 -10.32
C ASN A 310 -0.97 7.87 -11.04
N SER A 311 -0.79 6.81 -10.25
CA SER A 311 -0.44 5.48 -10.76
C SER A 311 -1.58 4.82 -11.55
N PHE A 312 -2.83 5.24 -11.33
CA PHE A 312 -3.98 4.72 -12.07
C PHE A 312 -4.11 5.37 -13.45
N ILE A 313 -3.73 6.64 -13.58
CA ILE A 313 -3.59 7.29 -14.90
C ILE A 313 -2.40 6.69 -15.66
N GLU A 314 -1.29 6.37 -14.97
CA GLU A 314 -0.20 5.60 -15.56
C GLU A 314 -0.71 4.27 -16.08
N LEU A 315 -1.36 3.44 -15.25
CA LEU A 315 -1.94 2.17 -15.68
C LEU A 315 -2.85 2.30 -16.91
N LEU A 316 -3.78 3.27 -16.88
CA LEU A 316 -4.76 3.48 -17.94
C LEU A 316 -4.11 3.92 -19.25
N SER A 317 -3.13 4.82 -19.19
CA SER A 317 -2.48 5.37 -20.38
C SER A 317 -1.38 4.46 -20.90
N ASP A 318 -0.68 3.75 -20.02
CA ASP A 318 0.43 2.87 -20.36
C ASP A 318 -0.06 1.53 -20.92
N ASN A 319 -1.16 0.95 -20.39
CA ASN A 319 -1.64 -0.38 -20.80
C ASN A 319 -3.10 -0.41 -21.30
N GLY A 320 -3.75 0.76 -21.42
CA GLY A 320 -5.11 0.89 -21.93
C GLY A 320 -6.17 0.23 -21.06
N LEU A 321 -7.38 0.14 -21.61
CA LEU A 321 -8.53 -0.48 -20.94
C LEU A 321 -8.28 -1.97 -20.64
N ILE A 322 -7.57 -2.69 -21.51
CA ILE A 322 -7.26 -4.11 -21.30
C ILE A 322 -6.38 -4.28 -20.06
N GLY A 323 -5.31 -3.49 -19.93
CA GLY A 323 -4.45 -3.52 -18.75
C GLY A 323 -5.19 -3.21 -17.46
N VAL A 324 -6.06 -2.19 -17.50
CA VAL A 324 -6.93 -1.83 -16.36
C VAL A 324 -7.79 -3.02 -15.95
N ILE A 325 -8.51 -3.63 -16.89
CA ILE A 325 -9.37 -4.79 -16.60
C ILE A 325 -8.56 -5.91 -15.95
N LEU A 326 -7.37 -6.24 -16.48
CA LEU A 326 -6.52 -7.31 -15.92
C LEU A 326 -6.01 -7.00 -14.50
N VAL A 327 -5.61 -5.75 -14.22
CA VAL A 327 -5.22 -5.33 -12.87
C VAL A 327 -6.42 -5.41 -11.91
N PHE A 328 -7.59 -4.90 -12.30
CA PHE A 328 -8.78 -5.00 -11.47
C PHE A 328 -9.25 -6.46 -11.29
N TRP A 329 -9.04 -7.31 -12.29
CA TRP A 329 -9.32 -8.73 -12.19
C TRP A 329 -8.43 -9.43 -11.14
N SER A 330 -7.19 -8.94 -10.94
CA SER A 330 -6.32 -9.41 -9.85
C SER A 330 -6.92 -9.14 -8.47
N PHE A 331 -7.76 -8.12 -8.33
CA PHE A 331 -8.47 -7.81 -7.08
C PHE A 331 -9.73 -8.64 -6.85
N SER A 332 -10.19 -9.44 -7.82
CA SER A 332 -11.41 -10.24 -7.67
C SER A 332 -11.41 -11.12 -6.40
N ARG A 333 -10.24 -11.62 -5.98
CA ARG A 333 -10.07 -12.39 -4.74
C ARG A 333 -10.47 -11.64 -3.48
N ILE A 334 -10.42 -10.31 -3.46
CA ILE A 334 -10.92 -9.49 -2.34
C ILE A 334 -12.38 -9.82 -2.05
N PHE A 335 -13.19 -9.97 -3.10
CA PHE A 335 -14.62 -10.19 -2.97
C PHE A 335 -14.97 -11.64 -2.63
N CYS A 336 -14.10 -12.57 -3.00
CA CYS A 336 -14.27 -14.01 -2.76
C CYS A 336 -13.65 -14.50 -1.44
N ALA A 337 -13.01 -13.61 -0.66
CA ALA A 337 -12.29 -13.98 0.54
C ALA A 337 -13.22 -14.62 1.61
N ARG A 338 -12.85 -15.82 2.07
CA ARG A 338 -13.58 -16.58 3.08
C ARG A 338 -13.15 -16.17 4.50
N THR A 339 -13.55 -14.97 4.90
CA THR A 339 -13.27 -14.45 6.25
C THR A 339 -14.34 -13.48 6.75
N ASN A 340 -14.51 -13.43 8.08
CA ASN A 340 -15.36 -12.47 8.78
C ASN A 340 -14.73 -11.06 8.87
N HIS A 341 -13.51 -10.87 8.36
CA HIS A 341 -12.76 -9.63 8.41
C HIS A 341 -12.87 -8.75 7.15
N LYS A 342 -13.98 -8.81 6.40
CA LYS A 342 -14.16 -8.07 5.12
C LYS A 342 -13.89 -6.57 5.24
N VAL A 343 -14.37 -5.91 6.29
CA VAL A 343 -14.13 -4.48 6.51
C VAL A 343 -12.65 -4.18 6.72
N LEU A 344 -11.91 -5.05 7.40
CA LEU A 344 -10.46 -4.88 7.57
C LEU A 344 -9.76 -5.01 6.21
N ILE A 345 -10.19 -5.94 5.35
CA ILE A 345 -9.64 -6.07 3.99
C ILE A 345 -9.89 -4.80 3.18
N VAL A 346 -11.11 -4.25 3.18
CA VAL A 346 -11.45 -3.03 2.43
C VAL A 346 -10.70 -1.81 2.98
N ALA A 347 -10.59 -1.67 4.31
CA ALA A 347 -9.81 -0.62 4.92
C ALA A 347 -8.31 -0.77 4.59
N PHE A 348 -7.77 -1.99 4.57
CA PHE A 348 -6.36 -2.26 4.27
C PHE A 348 -6.06 -2.02 2.78
N PHE A 349 -6.97 -2.41 1.88
CA PHE A 349 -6.94 -2.02 0.47
C PHE A 349 -6.92 -0.49 0.33
N THR A 350 -7.78 0.22 1.07
CA THR A 350 -7.81 1.69 1.07
C THR A 350 -6.46 2.28 1.51
N GLY A 351 -5.90 1.78 2.61
CA GLY A 351 -4.58 2.21 3.10
C GLY A 351 -3.43 1.94 2.13
N LEU A 352 -3.55 0.92 1.30
CA LEU A 352 -2.54 0.55 0.30
C LEU A 352 -2.67 1.32 -1.02
N PHE A 353 -3.90 1.50 -1.52
CA PHE A 353 -4.15 1.97 -2.88
C PHE A 353 -4.65 3.41 -2.98
N MET A 354 -5.32 3.95 -1.95
CA MET A 354 -5.81 5.33 -1.99
C MET A 354 -4.67 6.36 -2.16
N PRO A 355 -3.49 6.21 -1.51
CA PRO A 355 -2.38 7.13 -1.76
C PRO A 355 -1.88 7.11 -3.21
N LEU A 356 -2.06 6.01 -3.95
CA LEU A 356 -1.56 5.86 -5.32
C LEU A 356 -2.31 6.72 -6.35
N PHE A 357 -3.48 7.26 -6.01
CA PHE A 357 -4.14 8.31 -6.79
C PHE A 357 -3.35 9.62 -6.83
N PHE A 358 -2.37 9.78 -5.93
CA PHE A 358 -1.59 11.00 -5.76
C PHE A 358 -0.09 10.79 -5.96
N LEU A 359 0.32 9.59 -6.38
CA LEU A 359 1.71 9.16 -6.53
C LEU A 359 1.95 8.49 -7.87
N THR A 360 3.14 8.69 -8.43
CA THR A 360 3.68 7.95 -9.58
C THR A 360 4.31 6.64 -9.09
N GLY A 361 4.12 5.52 -9.79
CA GLY A 361 4.69 4.27 -9.31
C GLY A 361 4.23 3.01 -10.01
N TYR A 362 3.43 3.11 -11.08
CA TYR A 362 2.86 1.95 -11.76
C TYR A 362 3.94 0.98 -12.26
N SER A 363 5.03 1.49 -12.84
CA SER A 363 6.15 0.67 -13.34
C SER A 363 7.15 0.22 -12.27
N ASN A 364 6.87 0.48 -10.98
CA ASN A 364 7.82 0.32 -9.87
C ASN A 364 7.20 -0.47 -8.71
N MET A 365 8.00 -0.84 -7.71
CA MET A 365 7.48 -1.59 -6.55
C MET A 365 6.48 -0.79 -5.71
N THR A 366 6.44 0.54 -5.85
CA THR A 366 5.43 1.39 -5.20
C THR A 366 4.00 0.92 -5.45
N PHE A 367 3.68 0.47 -6.68
CA PHE A 367 2.35 -0.06 -7.02
C PHE A 367 2.24 -1.56 -6.74
N TRP A 368 3.27 -2.34 -7.06
CA TRP A 368 3.19 -3.80 -7.05
C TRP A 368 3.42 -4.43 -5.67
N MET A 369 4.13 -3.77 -4.76
CA MET A 369 4.21 -4.23 -3.36
C MET A 369 2.83 -4.25 -2.69
N PRO A 370 2.04 -3.16 -2.75
CA PRO A 370 0.64 -3.20 -2.33
C PRO A 370 -0.18 -4.37 -2.85
N MET A 371 -0.01 -4.72 -4.13
CA MET A 371 -0.74 -5.83 -4.76
C MET A 371 -0.47 -7.17 -4.07
N PHE A 372 0.79 -7.60 -3.98
CA PHE A 372 1.09 -8.91 -3.39
C PHE A 372 0.94 -8.91 -1.87
N PHE A 373 1.17 -7.77 -1.21
CA PHE A 373 1.04 -7.69 0.24
C PHE A 373 -0.43 -7.82 0.67
N LEU A 374 -1.36 -7.23 -0.10
CA LEU A 374 -2.80 -7.43 0.10
C LEU A 374 -3.20 -8.89 -0.09
N GLN A 375 -2.73 -9.56 -1.16
CA GLN A 375 -3.04 -10.98 -1.40
C GLN A 375 -2.55 -11.88 -0.26
N ASN A 376 -1.34 -11.62 0.24
CA ASN A 376 -0.79 -12.33 1.39
C ASN A 376 -1.56 -12.02 2.68
N PHE A 377 -2.02 -10.79 2.87
CA PHE A 377 -2.85 -10.39 4.00
C PHE A 377 -4.22 -11.07 4.01
N ILE A 378 -4.90 -11.13 2.85
CA ILE A 378 -6.17 -11.84 2.70
C ILE A 378 -5.99 -13.32 3.03
N SER A 379 -4.97 -13.95 2.44
CA SER A 379 -4.67 -15.36 2.67
C SER A 379 -4.35 -15.66 4.14
N TYR A 380 -3.71 -14.72 4.83
CA TYR A 380 -3.47 -14.82 6.27
C TYR A 380 -4.78 -14.79 7.08
N LEU A 381 -5.70 -13.89 6.74
CA LEU A 381 -7.01 -13.79 7.42
C LEU A 381 -7.89 -15.02 7.18
N GLU A 382 -7.88 -15.57 5.97
CA GLU A 382 -8.60 -16.80 5.64
C GLU A 382 -8.06 -17.99 6.45
N GLN A 383 -6.73 -18.19 6.45
CA GLN A 383 -6.10 -19.23 7.27
C GLN A 383 -6.44 -19.08 8.75
N LYS A 384 -6.41 -17.85 9.27
CA LYS A 384 -6.73 -17.57 10.68
C LYS A 384 -8.19 -17.85 11.01
N THR A 385 -9.11 -17.60 10.08
CA THR A 385 -10.54 -17.90 10.23
C THR A 385 -10.74 -19.42 10.34
N ILE A 386 -10.17 -20.19 9.41
CA ILE A 386 -10.24 -21.66 9.39
C ILE A 386 -9.66 -22.26 10.69
N MET A 387 -8.50 -21.76 11.15
CA MET A 387 -7.88 -22.25 12.38
C MET A 387 -8.75 -22.00 13.64
N ILE A 388 -9.54 -20.93 13.67
CA ILE A 388 -10.43 -20.64 14.79
C ILE A 388 -11.62 -21.61 14.75
N GLU A 389 -12.26 -21.76 13.59
CA GLU A 389 -13.38 -22.68 13.38
C GLU A 389 -13.00 -24.13 13.73
N ASP A 390 -11.82 -24.60 13.31
CA ASP A 390 -11.31 -25.93 13.63
C ASP A 390 -11.08 -26.15 15.13
N ASN A 391 -10.66 -25.12 15.87
CA ASN A 391 -10.43 -25.21 17.31
C ASN A 391 -11.75 -25.17 18.10
N GLU A 392 -12.73 -24.39 17.66
CA GLU A 392 -14.07 -24.36 18.25
C GLU A 392 -14.76 -25.72 18.07
N MET A 393 -14.73 -26.31 16.87
CA MET A 393 -15.28 -27.66 16.62
C MET A 393 -14.61 -28.78 17.44
N ARG A 394 -13.37 -28.60 17.89
CA ARG A 394 -12.66 -29.56 18.75
C ARG A 394 -12.91 -29.34 20.24
N ALA A 395 -13.31 -28.14 20.64
CA ALA A 395 -13.67 -27.84 22.02
C ALA A 395 -15.11 -28.30 22.36
N ASP A 396 -15.97 -28.40 21.34
CA ASP A 396 -17.35 -28.90 21.46
C ASP A 396 -17.45 -30.45 21.39
N LYS A 397 -16.33 -31.15 21.24
CA LYS A 397 -16.21 -32.61 21.26
C LYS A 397 -15.40 -33.06 22.47
#